data_AF-V8NCN8-F1
#
_entry.id   AF-V8NCN8-F1
#
_cell.length_a   1.000
_cell.length_b   1.000
_cell.length_c   1.000
_cell.angle_alpha   90.00
_cell.angle_beta   90.00
_cell.angle_gamma   90.00
#
_symmetry.space_group_name_H-M   'P 1'
#
loop_
_entity.id
_entity.type
_entity.pdbx_description
1 polymer ?
#
loop_
_entity_poly.entity_id
_entity_poly.type
_entity_poly.pdbx_seq_one_letter_code
_entity_poly.pdbx_strand_id
1 'polypeptide(L)'
;MFFDVVVILICVLSFILCSRSIIKGLRLQHEFSRFFQQRYSQNICLSDRMEFLNGWYILLVVSDILTVSGTIMKIGIESKNFADYDVCGILLGTSTLLVWVGVMRYLSFFQKYNILIVTMRVAFPNVIRFCCCVAVIYLGYCFCGWIVLGPYHVKFRSLSMVSECLFSLINGDDMFVTFASMQQSSYLVWLFSQLYLYTFISLFIYMKPDAGECVGSELRASWEQRGLFCCFLMNCLGDKVPGSGLQISEEWSLMTGFGI
;
A
#
# COMPACT_ATOMS: atom_id res chain seq x y z
N MET A 1 -17.99 21.93 -19.04
CA MET A 1 -17.14 23.08 -19.44
C MET A 1 -16.64 23.98 -18.29
N PHE A 2 -17.41 24.94 -17.72
CA PHE A 2 -16.87 25.89 -16.71
C PHE A 2 -16.27 25.18 -15.47
N PHE A 3 -16.99 24.19 -14.95
CA PHE A 3 -16.52 23.37 -13.83
C PHE A 3 -15.20 22.66 -14.16
N ASP A 4 -15.08 22.05 -15.34
CA ASP A 4 -13.87 21.33 -15.75
C ASP A 4 -12.66 22.27 -15.90
N VAL A 5 -12.87 23.50 -16.38
CA VAL A 5 -11.84 24.54 -16.42
C VAL A 5 -11.36 24.91 -15.01
N VAL A 6 -12.28 25.08 -14.05
CA VAL A 6 -11.93 25.36 -12.65
C VAL A 6 -11.14 24.19 -12.05
N VAL A 7 -11.55 22.94 -12.30
CA VAL A 7 -10.82 21.75 -11.85
C VAL A 7 -9.40 21.73 -12.41
N ILE A 8 -9.22 21.97 -13.71
CA ILE A 8 -7.90 22.04 -14.34
C ILE A 8 -7.05 23.13 -13.70
N LEU A 9 -7.60 24.33 -13.47
CA LEU A 9 -6.85 25.42 -12.83
C LEU A 9 -6.37 25.05 -11.42
N ILE A 10 -7.24 24.43 -10.61
CA ILE A 10 -6.88 23.98 -9.25
C ILE A 10 -5.80 22.89 -9.31
N CYS A 11 -5.95 21.90 -10.20
CA CYS A 11 -4.96 20.83 -10.38
C CYS A 11 -3.60 21.36 -10.86
N VAL A 12 -3.59 22.33 -11.79
CA VAL A 12 -2.34 22.95 -12.26
C VAL A 12 -1.64 23.73 -11.13
N LEU A 13 -2.41 24.49 -10.34
CA LEU A 13 -1.85 25.19 -9.17
C LEU A 13 -1.28 24.20 -8.14
N SER A 14 -2.02 23.13 -7.82
CA SER A 14 -1.57 22.04 -6.95
C SER A 14 -0.28 21.41 -7.48
N PHE A 15 -0.24 21.06 -8.76
CA PHE A 15 0.91 20.45 -9.41
C PHE A 15 2.15 21.35 -9.32
N ILE A 16 2.02 22.65 -9.55
CA ILE A 16 3.13 23.61 -9.45
C ILE A 16 3.66 23.69 -8.01
N LEU A 17 2.77 23.75 -7.02
CA LEU A 17 3.14 23.83 -5.60
C LEU A 17 3.82 22.54 -5.12
N CYS A 18 3.28 21.38 -5.51
CA CYS A 18 3.84 20.07 -5.19
C CYS A 18 5.21 19.88 -5.88
N SER A 19 5.32 20.22 -7.17
CA SER A 19 6.58 20.16 -7.91
C SER A 19 7.67 21.03 -7.28
N ARG A 20 7.33 22.26 -6.86
CA ARG A 20 8.26 23.14 -6.13
C ARG A 20 8.72 22.53 -4.81
N SER A 21 7.83 21.86 -4.09
CA SER A 21 8.15 21.17 -2.83
C SER A 21 9.09 19.98 -3.06
N ILE A 22 8.86 19.19 -4.11
CA ILE A 22 9.73 18.07 -4.50
C ILE A 22 11.12 18.58 -4.91
N ILE A 23 11.22 19.63 -5.73
CA ILE A 23 12.50 20.20 -6.16
C ILE A 23 13.31 20.70 -4.96
N LYS A 24 12.65 21.34 -3.98
CA LYS A 24 13.33 21.75 -2.73
C LYS A 24 13.86 20.54 -1.95
N GLY A 25 13.08 19.46 -1.85
CA GLY A 25 13.52 18.20 -1.22
C GLY A 25 14.74 17.59 -1.92
N LEU A 26 14.72 17.54 -3.26
CA LEU A 26 15.85 17.04 -4.07
C LEU A 26 17.10 17.91 -3.94
N ARG A 27 16.96 19.24 -3.89
CA ARG A 27 18.09 20.14 -3.67
C ARG A 27 18.73 19.90 -2.30
N LEU A 28 17.91 19.80 -1.25
CA LEU A 28 18.37 19.52 0.10
C LEU A 28 19.09 18.18 0.18
N GLN A 29 18.53 17.14 -0.45
CA GLN A 29 19.15 15.82 -0.54
C GLN A 29 20.53 15.86 -1.20
N HIS A 30 20.69 16.66 -2.27
CA HIS A 30 21.96 16.80 -2.97
C HIS A 30 23.00 17.57 -2.15
N GLU A 31 22.60 18.65 -1.46
CA GLU A 31 23.46 19.41 -0.56
C GLU A 31 23.91 18.57 0.64
N PHE A 32 22.98 17.83 1.26
CA PHE A 32 23.27 16.90 2.35
C PHE A 32 24.25 15.80 1.92
N SER A 33 24.04 15.22 0.72
CA SER A 33 24.95 14.21 0.17
C SER A 33 26.35 14.75 -0.05
N ARG A 34 26.50 15.98 -0.55
CA ARG A 34 27.82 16.62 -0.70
C ARG A 34 28.49 16.88 0.64
N PHE A 35 27.74 17.40 1.61
CA PHE A 35 28.26 17.67 2.95
C PHE A 35 28.74 16.39 3.65
N PHE A 36 27.96 15.31 3.55
CA PHE A 36 28.29 14.03 4.16
C PHE A 36 29.54 13.40 3.52
N GLN A 37 29.64 13.45 2.19
CA GLN A 37 30.82 12.96 1.47
C GLN A 37 32.08 13.76 1.82
N GLN A 38 31.98 15.08 2.00
CA GLN A 38 33.12 15.92 2.38
C GLN A 38 33.60 15.68 3.81
N ARG A 39 32.68 15.43 4.76
CA ARG A 39 33.03 15.32 6.18
C ARG A 39 33.36 13.90 6.64
N TYR A 40 32.68 12.90 6.07
CA TYR A 40 32.76 11.50 6.50
C TYR A 40 33.27 10.55 5.40
N SER A 41 33.57 11.05 4.19
CA SER A 41 34.09 10.25 3.05
C SER A 41 33.25 9.02 2.68
N GLN A 42 31.97 9.00 3.07
CA GLN A 42 31.02 7.94 2.78
C GLN A 42 29.93 8.44 1.83
N ASN A 43 29.52 7.57 0.92
CA ASN A 43 28.37 7.81 0.04
C ASN A 43 27.08 7.38 0.74
N ILE A 44 26.03 8.18 0.60
CA ILE A 44 24.72 7.90 1.20
C ILE A 44 24.02 6.77 0.43
N CYS A 45 23.40 5.85 1.17
CA CYS A 45 22.61 4.76 0.58
C CYS A 45 21.36 5.31 -0.14
N LEU A 46 20.90 4.61 -1.19
CA LEU A 46 19.67 4.97 -1.91
C LEU A 46 18.43 4.94 -1.01
N SER A 47 18.41 4.09 0.02
CA SER A 47 17.31 4.04 1.00
C SER A 47 17.17 5.36 1.76
N ASP A 48 18.28 5.88 2.28
CA ASP A 48 18.29 7.15 3.04
C ASP A 48 17.96 8.33 2.11
N ARG A 49 18.40 8.25 0.85
CA ARG A 49 18.03 9.21 -0.19
C ARG A 49 16.51 9.25 -0.40
N MET A 50 15.83 8.11 -0.44
CA MET A 50 14.38 8.05 -0.62
C MET A 50 13.60 8.57 0.59
N GLU A 51 14.21 8.65 1.78
CA GLU A 51 13.57 9.23 2.96
C GLU A 51 13.39 10.76 2.87
N PHE A 52 14.30 11.45 2.18
CA PHE A 52 14.18 12.89 1.90
C PHE A 52 13.05 13.23 0.91
N LEU A 53 12.62 12.27 0.10
CA LEU A 53 11.50 12.42 -0.83
C LEU A 53 10.19 12.02 -0.13
N ASN A 54 9.36 13.03 0.17
CA ASN A 54 8.05 12.77 0.76
C ASN A 54 7.10 12.16 -0.28
N GLY A 55 6.84 10.85 -0.13
CA GLY A 55 6.00 10.06 -1.04
C GLY A 55 4.57 10.59 -1.21
N TRP A 56 4.03 11.33 -0.23
CA TRP A 56 2.71 11.95 -0.36
C TRP A 56 2.64 13.00 -1.47
N TYR A 57 3.72 13.76 -1.70
CA TYR A 57 3.76 14.73 -2.80
C TYR A 57 3.85 14.04 -4.16
N ILE A 58 4.54 12.90 -4.24
CA ILE A 58 4.59 12.10 -5.47
C ILE A 58 3.17 11.58 -5.81
N LEU A 59 2.45 11.07 -4.81
CA LEU A 59 1.08 10.60 -4.98
C LEU A 59 0.14 11.71 -5.47
N LEU A 60 0.23 12.91 -4.89
CA LEU A 60 -0.55 14.07 -5.34
C LEU A 60 -0.21 14.49 -6.78
N VAL A 61 1.08 14.50 -7.15
CA VAL A 61 1.50 14.82 -8.53
C VAL A 61 0.96 13.81 -9.53
N VAL A 62 1.00 12.51 -9.23
CA VAL A 62 0.41 11.46 -10.10
C VAL A 62 -1.11 11.66 -10.24
N SER A 63 -1.79 11.96 -9.13
CA SER A 63 -3.21 12.25 -9.12
C SER A 63 -3.59 13.47 -9.97
N ASP A 64 -2.79 14.54 -9.91
CA ASP A 64 -3.00 15.75 -10.70
C ASP A 64 -2.82 15.46 -12.20
N ILE A 65 -1.82 14.66 -12.59
CA ILE A 65 -1.61 14.24 -13.99
C ILE A 65 -2.83 13.45 -14.50
N LEU A 66 -3.32 12.48 -13.73
CA LEU A 66 -4.49 11.67 -14.09
C LEU A 66 -5.78 12.52 -14.18
N THR A 67 -5.93 13.52 -13.31
CA THR A 67 -7.09 14.41 -13.33
C THR A 67 -7.05 15.35 -14.53
N VAL A 68 -5.88 15.90 -14.86
CA VAL A 68 -5.71 16.76 -16.05
C VAL A 68 -5.93 15.95 -17.33
N SER A 69 -5.38 14.74 -17.45
CA SER A 69 -5.63 13.89 -18.63
C SER A 69 -7.10 13.48 -18.75
N GLY A 70 -7.73 13.07 -17.65
CA GLY A 70 -9.15 12.70 -17.62
C GLY A 70 -10.08 13.87 -17.96
N THR A 71 -9.80 15.08 -17.46
CA THR A 71 -10.61 16.28 -17.77
C THR A 71 -10.44 16.75 -19.21
N ILE A 72 -9.23 16.68 -19.78
CA ILE A 72 -9.02 16.93 -21.22
C ILE A 72 -9.84 15.96 -22.06
N MET A 73 -9.83 14.67 -21.71
CA MET A 73 -10.58 13.66 -22.45
C MET A 73 -12.09 13.86 -22.30
N LYS A 74 -12.57 14.22 -21.11
CA LYS A 74 -13.97 14.57 -20.87
C LYS A 74 -14.43 15.74 -21.75
N ILE A 75 -13.62 16.79 -21.89
CA ILE A 75 -13.90 17.92 -22.79
C ILE A 75 -13.88 17.46 -24.27
N GLY A 76 -12.97 16.57 -24.64
CA GLY A 76 -12.92 15.93 -25.96
C GLY A 76 -14.19 15.16 -26.30
N ILE A 77 -14.78 14.50 -25.32
CA ILE A 77 -16.04 13.76 -25.45
C ILE A 77 -17.24 14.72 -25.56
N GLU A 78 -17.32 15.75 -24.71
CA GLU A 78 -18.37 16.78 -24.78
C GLU A 78 -18.34 17.55 -26.11
N SER A 79 -17.16 17.74 -26.69
CA SER A 79 -16.96 18.37 -28.01
C SER A 79 -17.16 17.43 -29.20
N LYS A 80 -17.61 16.18 -28.97
CA LYS A 80 -17.84 15.13 -29.98
C LYS A 80 -16.61 14.72 -30.79
N ASN A 81 -15.40 14.98 -30.28
CA ASN A 81 -14.15 14.60 -30.95
C ASN A 81 -13.73 13.16 -30.63
N PHE A 82 -14.13 12.62 -29.47
CA PHE A 82 -13.79 11.27 -29.01
C PHE A 82 -15.01 10.62 -28.34
N ALA A 83 -15.13 9.29 -28.39
CA ALA A 83 -16.26 8.54 -27.84
C ALA A 83 -15.82 7.38 -26.92
N ASP A 84 -14.73 7.57 -26.17
CA ASP A 84 -14.19 6.56 -25.24
C ASP A 84 -14.42 6.99 -23.78
N TYR A 85 -15.62 6.69 -23.28
CA TYR A 85 -16.03 7.00 -21.91
C TYR A 85 -15.34 6.10 -20.87
N ASP A 86 -14.90 4.91 -21.27
CA ASP A 86 -14.33 3.92 -20.35
C ASP A 86 -12.98 4.40 -19.83
N VAL A 87 -12.09 4.84 -20.73
CA VAL A 87 -10.79 5.36 -20.33
C VAL A 87 -10.95 6.66 -19.53
N CYS A 88 -11.93 7.51 -19.88
CA CYS A 88 -12.22 8.74 -19.14
C CYS A 88 -12.69 8.43 -17.70
N GLY A 89 -13.58 7.45 -17.56
CA GLY A 89 -14.08 6.99 -16.27
C GLY A 89 -12.98 6.40 -15.40
N ILE A 90 -12.10 5.57 -15.98
CA ILE A 90 -10.96 4.98 -15.25
C ILE A 90 -9.98 6.07 -14.80
N LEU A 91 -9.61 7.02 -15.66
CA LEU A 91 -8.67 8.09 -15.31
C LEU A 91 -9.21 9.00 -14.18
N LEU A 92 -10.45 9.49 -14.31
CA LEU A 92 -11.05 10.37 -13.30
C LEU A 92 -11.40 9.62 -12.01
N GLY A 93 -11.83 8.36 -12.11
CA GLY A 93 -12.11 7.51 -10.95
C GLY A 93 -10.86 7.20 -10.15
N THR A 94 -9.80 6.76 -10.82
CA THR A 94 -8.50 6.47 -10.18
C THR A 94 -7.87 7.71 -9.59
N SER A 95 -7.94 8.87 -10.27
CA SER A 95 -7.43 10.12 -9.72
C SER A 95 -8.18 10.52 -8.46
N THR A 96 -9.52 10.42 -8.44
CA THR A 96 -10.33 10.74 -7.26
C THR A 96 -9.96 9.86 -6.07
N LEU A 97 -9.76 8.55 -6.28
CA LEU A 97 -9.31 7.62 -5.23
C LEU A 97 -7.94 8.05 -4.66
N LEU A 98 -7.00 8.43 -5.53
CA LEU A 98 -5.67 8.90 -5.09
C LEU A 98 -5.76 10.23 -4.33
N VAL A 99 -6.60 11.20 -4.75
CA VAL A 99 -6.83 12.44 -3.98
C VAL A 99 -7.32 12.11 -2.57
N TRP A 100 -8.28 11.20 -2.43
CA TRP A 100 -8.80 10.78 -1.12
C TRP A 100 -7.74 10.08 -0.27
N VAL A 101 -6.90 9.22 -0.85
CA VAL A 101 -5.72 8.69 -0.14
C VAL A 101 -4.80 9.84 0.29
N GLY A 102 -4.60 10.86 -0.56
CA GLY A 102 -3.85 12.07 -0.23
C GLY A 102 -4.39 12.85 0.96
N VAL A 103 -5.70 12.75 1.27
CA VAL A 103 -6.29 13.36 2.47
C VAL A 103 -5.70 12.77 3.76
N MET A 104 -5.27 11.49 3.75
CA MET A 104 -4.62 10.84 4.90
C MET A 104 -3.36 11.58 5.35
N ARG A 105 -2.68 12.30 4.45
CA ARG A 105 -1.55 13.17 4.79
C ARG A 105 -1.92 14.22 5.83
N TYR A 106 -3.12 14.81 5.74
CA TYR A 106 -3.57 15.82 6.70
C TYR A 106 -3.93 15.18 8.04
N LEU A 107 -4.43 13.95 8.05
CA LEU A 107 -4.69 13.21 9.28
C LEU A 107 -3.39 12.86 10.02
N SER A 108 -2.28 12.68 9.31
CA SER A 108 -0.95 12.47 9.89
C SER A 108 -0.47 13.63 10.78
N PHE A 109 -1.09 14.81 10.72
CA PHE A 109 -0.77 15.93 11.61
C PHE A 109 -1.18 15.66 13.06
N PHE A 110 -2.17 14.81 13.28
CA PHE A 110 -2.60 14.39 14.60
C PHE A 110 -1.74 13.22 15.10
N GLN A 111 -1.14 13.36 16.29
CA GLN A 111 -0.23 12.37 16.87
C GLN A 111 -0.81 10.95 16.92
N LYS A 112 -2.09 10.81 17.28
CA LYS A 112 -2.77 9.50 17.35
C LYS A 112 -2.86 8.79 15.99
N TYR A 113 -3.13 9.51 14.90
CA TYR A 113 -3.27 8.94 13.56
C TYR A 113 -1.91 8.79 12.86
N ASN A 114 -0.94 9.64 13.19
CA ASN A 114 0.43 9.55 12.69
C ASN A 114 1.06 8.19 13.02
N ILE A 115 0.86 7.71 14.25
CA ILE A 115 1.35 6.40 14.70
C ILE A 115 0.87 5.30 13.75
N LEU A 116 -0.42 5.27 13.41
CA LEU A 116 -1.03 4.28 12.51
C LEU A 116 -0.47 4.34 11.07
N ILE A 117 -0.23 5.54 10.55
CA ILE A 117 0.32 5.70 9.20
C ILE A 117 1.78 5.21 9.17
N VAL A 118 2.56 5.52 10.21
CA VAL A 118 3.94 5.07 10.33
C VAL A 118 4.02 3.55 10.56
N THR A 119 3.14 2.95 11.38
CA THR A 119 3.08 1.48 11.55
C THR A 119 2.89 0.81 10.19
N MET A 120 1.91 1.26 9.41
CA MET A 120 1.58 0.67 8.12
C MET A 120 2.76 0.77 7.15
N ARG A 121 3.47 1.91 7.11
CA ARG A 121 4.66 2.09 6.26
C ARG A 121 5.81 1.15 6.63
N VAL A 122 6.01 0.90 7.92
CA VAL A 122 7.07 -0.01 8.40
C VAL A 122 6.72 -1.47 8.14
N ALA A 123 5.45 -1.88 8.27
CA ALA A 123 5.01 -3.23 7.96
C ALA A 123 5.00 -3.54 6.45
N PHE A 124 4.72 -2.54 5.60
CA PHE A 124 4.54 -2.71 4.16
C PHE A 124 5.63 -3.56 3.46
N PRO A 125 6.95 -3.30 3.63
CA PRO A 125 7.98 -4.11 2.98
C PRO A 125 8.00 -5.57 3.45
N ASN A 126 7.73 -5.83 4.74
CA ASN A 126 7.68 -7.20 5.27
C ASN A 126 6.45 -7.95 4.75
N VAL A 127 5.30 -7.27 4.69
CA VAL A 127 4.07 -7.81 4.11
C VAL A 127 4.27 -8.16 2.64
N ILE A 128 4.99 -7.34 1.85
CA ILE A 128 5.30 -7.67 0.45
C ILE A 128 6.13 -8.96 0.35
N ARG A 129 7.18 -9.11 1.16
CA ARG A 129 8.01 -10.33 1.15
C ARG A 129 7.19 -11.58 1.46
N PHE A 130 6.36 -11.51 2.49
CA PHE A 130 5.45 -12.59 2.84
C PHE A 130 4.44 -12.88 1.72
N CYS A 131 3.83 -11.82 1.15
CA CYS A 131 2.89 -11.92 0.04
C CYS A 131 3.52 -12.58 -1.19
N CYS A 132 4.79 -12.28 -1.51
CA CYS A 132 5.51 -12.96 -2.60
C CYS A 132 5.63 -14.47 -2.38
N CYS A 133 5.95 -14.92 -1.16
CA CYS A 133 5.99 -16.36 -0.84
C CYS A 133 4.61 -17.02 -1.02
N VAL A 134 3.57 -16.37 -0.50
CA VAL A 134 2.18 -16.82 -0.62
C VAL A 134 1.73 -16.86 -2.09
N ALA A 135 2.14 -15.87 -2.89
CA ALA A 135 1.80 -15.79 -4.31
C ALA A 135 2.36 -16.97 -5.11
N VAL A 136 3.55 -17.49 -4.78
CA VAL A 136 4.12 -18.68 -5.45
C VAL A 136 3.25 -19.91 -5.19
N ILE A 137 2.84 -20.12 -3.93
CA ILE A 137 1.94 -21.23 -3.56
C ILE A 137 0.59 -21.06 -4.27
N TYR A 138 0.03 -19.86 -4.22
CA TYR A 138 -1.24 -19.50 -4.85
C TYR A 138 -1.24 -19.76 -6.36
N LEU A 139 -0.17 -19.41 -7.07
CA LEU A 139 -0.01 -19.70 -8.49
C LEU A 139 0.06 -21.21 -8.75
N GLY A 140 0.73 -21.98 -7.89
CA GLY A 140 0.74 -23.44 -7.96
C GLY A 140 -0.67 -24.04 -7.90
N TYR A 141 -1.50 -23.55 -6.96
CA TYR A 141 -2.91 -23.91 -6.89
C TYR A 141 -3.66 -23.46 -8.15
N CYS A 142 -3.48 -22.22 -8.62
CA CYS A 142 -4.13 -21.73 -9.85
C CYS A 142 -3.85 -22.63 -11.06
N PHE A 143 -2.59 -23.02 -11.30
CA PHE A 143 -2.25 -23.91 -12.41
C PHE A 143 -2.84 -25.31 -12.24
N CYS A 144 -2.76 -25.87 -11.03
CA CYS A 144 -3.33 -27.18 -10.73
C CYS A 144 -4.85 -27.20 -10.95
N GLY A 145 -5.56 -26.21 -10.40
CA GLY A 145 -7.00 -26.08 -10.54
C GLY A 145 -7.42 -25.84 -11.98
N TRP A 146 -6.69 -25.00 -12.73
CA TRP A 146 -6.98 -24.75 -14.13
C TRP A 146 -6.89 -26.01 -14.99
N ILE A 147 -5.80 -26.78 -14.86
CA ILE A 147 -5.55 -27.96 -15.70
C ILE A 147 -6.50 -29.11 -15.35
N VAL A 148 -6.71 -29.37 -14.05
CA VAL A 148 -7.48 -30.54 -13.60
C VAL A 148 -8.98 -30.28 -13.61
N LEU A 149 -9.42 -29.10 -13.15
CA LEU A 149 -10.84 -28.78 -12.95
C LEU A 149 -11.45 -28.02 -14.14
N GLY A 150 -10.62 -27.46 -15.03
CA GLY A 150 -11.06 -26.64 -16.16
C GLY A 150 -12.05 -27.29 -17.12
N PRO A 151 -11.91 -28.58 -17.48
CA PRO A 151 -12.91 -29.27 -18.32
C PRO A 151 -14.26 -29.50 -17.64
N TYR A 152 -14.28 -29.52 -16.30
CA TYR A 152 -15.42 -29.98 -15.51
C TYR A 152 -16.19 -28.84 -14.85
N HIS A 153 -15.58 -27.66 -14.70
CA HIS A 153 -16.19 -26.55 -13.96
C HIS A 153 -16.01 -25.20 -14.65
N VAL A 154 -17.10 -24.42 -14.71
CA VAL A 154 -17.13 -23.13 -15.40
C VAL A 154 -16.22 -22.08 -14.77
N LYS A 155 -16.08 -22.08 -13.43
CA LYS A 155 -15.16 -21.16 -12.71
C LYS A 155 -13.68 -21.48 -12.94
N PHE A 156 -13.35 -22.66 -13.48
CA PHE A 156 -11.96 -23.08 -13.70
C PHE A 156 -11.56 -23.07 -15.18
N ARG A 157 -12.32 -22.44 -16.09
CA ARG A 157 -12.02 -22.46 -17.53
C ARG A 157 -10.79 -21.64 -17.94
N SER A 158 -10.57 -20.50 -17.30
CA SER A 158 -9.43 -19.63 -17.58
C SER A 158 -8.67 -19.33 -16.30
N LEU A 159 -7.36 -19.09 -16.41
CA LEU A 159 -6.51 -18.78 -15.25
C LEU A 159 -7.04 -17.56 -14.47
N SER A 160 -7.60 -16.55 -15.15
CA SER A 160 -8.20 -15.37 -14.52
C SER A 160 -9.42 -15.75 -13.66
N MET A 161 -10.35 -16.56 -14.19
CA MET A 161 -11.52 -17.02 -13.41
C MET A 161 -11.11 -17.92 -12.24
N VAL A 162 -10.09 -18.76 -12.43
CA VAL A 162 -9.52 -19.58 -11.34
C VAL A 162 -9.00 -18.67 -10.23
N SER A 163 -8.27 -17.62 -10.59
CA SER A 163 -7.76 -16.66 -9.62
C SER A 163 -8.87 -15.87 -8.93
N GLU A 164 -9.95 -15.50 -9.62
CA GLU A 164 -11.10 -14.85 -8.99
C GLU A 164 -11.80 -15.80 -8.01
N CYS A 165 -11.98 -17.06 -8.40
CA CYS A 165 -12.61 -18.09 -7.57
C CYS A 165 -11.77 -18.43 -6.32
N LEU A 166 -10.46 -18.60 -6.47
CA LEU A 166 -9.58 -18.89 -5.33
C LEU A 166 -9.45 -17.67 -4.42
N PHE A 167 -9.43 -16.45 -4.97
CA PHE A 167 -9.43 -15.23 -4.17
C PHE A 167 -10.74 -15.04 -3.40
N SER A 168 -11.90 -15.33 -4.00
CA SER A 168 -13.19 -15.29 -3.29
C SER A 168 -13.23 -16.33 -2.16
N LEU A 169 -12.72 -17.54 -2.40
CA LEU A 169 -12.63 -18.61 -1.41
C LEU A 169 -11.73 -18.25 -0.21
N ILE A 170 -10.60 -17.57 -0.42
CA ILE A 170 -9.74 -17.06 0.69
C ILE A 170 -10.51 -16.05 1.56
N ASN A 171 -11.41 -15.28 0.95
CA ASN A 171 -12.26 -14.32 1.66
C ASN A 171 -13.52 -14.96 2.27
N GLY A 172 -13.72 -16.27 2.10
CA GLY A 172 -14.87 -17.01 2.62
C GLY A 172 -16.14 -16.87 1.78
N ASP A 173 -16.03 -16.34 0.57
CA ASP A 173 -17.15 -16.17 -0.35
C ASP A 173 -17.35 -17.41 -1.24
N ASP A 174 -18.62 -17.76 -1.50
CA ASP A 174 -19.02 -18.77 -2.47
C ASP A 174 -18.48 -20.21 -2.24
N MET A 175 -18.09 -20.56 -1.01
CA MET A 175 -17.53 -21.89 -0.69
C MET A 175 -18.47 -23.04 -1.06
N PHE A 176 -19.72 -22.99 -0.60
CA PHE A 176 -20.70 -24.07 -0.82
C PHE A 176 -21.07 -24.25 -2.29
N VAL A 177 -21.27 -23.15 -3.03
CA VAL A 177 -21.62 -23.16 -4.46
C VAL A 177 -20.54 -23.88 -5.27
N THR A 178 -19.28 -23.70 -4.89
CA THR A 178 -18.13 -24.34 -5.54
C THR A 178 -18.12 -25.86 -5.29
N PHE A 179 -18.49 -26.32 -4.09
CA PHE A 179 -18.61 -27.76 -3.79
C PHE A 179 -19.82 -28.41 -4.44
N ALA A 180 -20.98 -27.75 -4.43
CA ALA A 180 -22.23 -28.28 -4.99
C ALA A 180 -22.17 -28.44 -6.52
N SER A 181 -21.47 -27.54 -7.20
CA SER A 181 -21.34 -27.55 -8.67
C SER A 181 -20.42 -28.68 -9.18
N MET A 182 -19.61 -29.30 -8.31
CA MET A 182 -18.64 -30.34 -8.69
C MET A 182 -19.20 -31.77 -8.62
N GLN A 183 -20.43 -31.95 -8.15
CA GLN A 183 -21.01 -33.26 -7.82
C GLN A 183 -21.44 -34.11 -9.03
N GLN A 184 -21.50 -33.54 -10.25
CA GLN A 184 -22.08 -34.20 -11.42
C GLN A 184 -21.08 -34.88 -12.37
N SER A 185 -19.80 -34.93 -12.01
CA SER A 185 -18.74 -35.53 -12.84
C SER A 185 -18.28 -36.90 -12.34
N SER A 186 -17.15 -37.39 -12.86
CA SER A 186 -16.53 -38.63 -12.42
C SER A 186 -16.11 -38.60 -10.94
N TYR A 187 -16.25 -39.73 -10.25
CA TYR A 187 -15.94 -39.85 -8.82
C TYR A 187 -14.50 -39.43 -8.47
N LEU A 188 -13.52 -39.74 -9.34
CA LEU A 188 -12.12 -39.35 -9.13
C LEU A 188 -11.91 -37.84 -9.17
N VAL A 189 -12.53 -37.14 -10.11
CA VAL A 189 -12.43 -35.68 -10.23
C VAL A 189 -13.15 -35.01 -9.06
N TRP A 190 -14.30 -35.55 -8.65
CA TRP A 190 -15.00 -35.09 -7.46
C TRP A 190 -14.11 -35.23 -6.21
N LEU A 191 -13.54 -36.41 -5.97
CA LEU A 191 -12.66 -36.64 -4.81
C LEU A 191 -11.43 -35.72 -4.83
N PHE A 192 -10.78 -35.57 -6.00
CA PHE A 192 -9.65 -34.66 -6.17
C PHE A 192 -10.06 -33.22 -5.86
N SER A 193 -11.21 -32.76 -6.34
CA SER A 193 -11.69 -31.40 -6.10
C SER A 193 -11.99 -31.12 -4.64
N GLN A 194 -12.56 -32.08 -3.91
CA GLN A 194 -12.80 -31.98 -2.48
C GLN A 194 -11.47 -31.81 -1.74
N LEU A 195 -10.51 -32.71 -2.01
CA LEU A 195 -9.19 -32.66 -1.38
C LEU A 195 -8.48 -31.34 -1.70
N TYR A 196 -8.46 -30.94 -2.97
CA TYR A 196 -7.86 -29.70 -3.45
C TYR A 196 -8.43 -28.45 -2.75
N LEU A 197 -9.76 -28.34 -2.68
CA LEU A 197 -10.43 -27.19 -2.06
C LEU A 197 -10.24 -27.20 -0.54
N TYR A 198 -10.33 -28.36 0.13
CA TYR A 198 -10.08 -28.45 1.57
C TYR A 198 -8.62 -28.13 1.92
N THR A 199 -7.64 -28.62 1.18
CA THR A 199 -6.21 -28.29 1.43
C THR A 199 -5.94 -26.82 1.17
N PHE A 200 -6.54 -26.23 0.14
CA PHE A 200 -6.42 -24.80 -0.13
C PHE A 200 -7.04 -23.95 0.99
N ILE A 201 -8.31 -24.18 1.33
CA ILE A 201 -9.02 -23.41 2.34
C ILE A 201 -8.35 -23.54 3.70
N SER A 202 -7.99 -24.76 4.12
CA SER A 202 -7.30 -24.98 5.40
C SER A 202 -5.95 -24.27 5.43
N LEU A 203 -5.11 -24.43 4.40
CA LEU A 203 -3.79 -23.79 4.36
C LEU A 203 -3.89 -22.25 4.43
N PHE A 204 -4.78 -21.64 3.64
CA PHE A 204 -4.91 -20.18 3.60
C PHE A 204 -5.68 -19.59 4.80
N ILE A 205 -6.60 -20.34 5.42
CA ILE A 205 -7.27 -19.88 6.65
C ILE A 205 -6.35 -20.02 7.87
N TYR A 206 -5.62 -21.14 8.02
CA TYR A 206 -4.78 -21.35 9.20
C TYR A 206 -3.44 -20.59 9.14
N MET A 207 -2.87 -20.38 7.95
CA MET A 207 -1.62 -19.61 7.83
C MET A 207 -1.82 -18.08 7.93
N LYS A 208 -3.05 -17.59 7.73
CA LYS A 208 -3.39 -16.16 7.73
C LYS A 208 -3.30 -15.49 9.12
N PRO A 209 -3.79 -16.09 10.22
CA PRO A 209 -3.63 -15.58 11.58
C PRO A 209 -2.16 -15.47 12.00
N ASP A 210 -1.38 -16.55 11.81
CA ASP A 210 0.02 -16.62 12.24
C ASP A 210 0.89 -15.58 11.52
N ALA A 211 0.59 -15.31 10.25
CA ALA A 211 1.27 -14.25 9.50
C ALA A 211 0.93 -12.85 10.00
N GLY A 212 -0.34 -12.60 10.37
CA GLY A 212 -0.78 -11.34 10.95
C GLY A 212 -0.14 -11.07 12.30
N GLU A 213 -0.04 -12.09 13.15
CA GLU A 213 0.63 -12.01 14.45
C GLU A 213 2.14 -11.83 14.32
N CYS A 214 2.80 -12.52 13.39
CA CYS A 214 4.22 -12.33 13.08
C CYS A 214 4.52 -10.91 12.59
N VAL A 215 3.69 -10.34 11.71
CA VAL A 215 3.86 -8.95 11.28
C VAL A 215 3.61 -7.99 12.45
N GLY A 216 2.65 -8.29 13.32
CA GLY A 216 2.38 -7.52 14.53
C GLY A 216 3.54 -7.52 15.53
N SER A 217 4.23 -8.65 15.70
CA SER A 217 5.39 -8.78 16.60
C SER A 217 6.64 -8.10 16.04
N GLU A 218 6.89 -8.21 14.74
CA GLU A 218 7.96 -7.46 14.05
C GLU A 218 7.74 -5.94 14.13
N LEU A 219 6.50 -5.50 13.94
CA LEU A 219 6.13 -4.11 14.14
C LEU A 219 6.48 -3.66 15.55
N ARG A 220 6.06 -4.40 16.58
CA ARG A 220 6.36 -4.09 17.99
C ARG A 220 7.87 -3.94 18.24
N ALA A 221 8.69 -4.85 17.70
CA ALA A 221 10.15 -4.76 17.81
C ALA A 221 10.73 -3.53 17.08
N SER A 222 10.17 -3.15 15.92
CA SER A 222 10.59 -1.95 15.20
C SER A 222 10.26 -0.65 15.94
N TRP A 223 9.13 -0.60 16.66
CA TRP A 223 8.77 0.53 17.53
C TRP A 223 9.76 0.72 18.67
N GLU A 224 10.17 -0.36 19.31
CA GLU A 224 11.14 -0.34 20.41
C GLU A 224 12.50 0.22 19.96
N GLN A 225 12.99 -0.20 18.79
CA GLN A 225 14.22 0.33 18.21
C GLN A 225 14.12 1.80 17.77
N ARG A 226 13.00 2.23 17.18
CA ARG A 226 12.82 3.63 16.77
C ARG A 226 12.65 4.57 17.97
N GLY A 227 12.01 4.12 19.06
CA GLY A 227 11.96 4.86 20.33
C GLY A 227 13.36 5.09 20.90
N LEU A 228 14.21 4.06 20.91
CA LEU A 228 15.62 4.16 21.28
C LEU A 228 16.41 5.09 20.35
N PHE A 229 16.15 5.06 19.05
CA PHE A 229 16.80 5.94 18.07
C PHE A 229 16.39 7.41 18.21
N CYS A 230 15.10 7.69 18.47
CA CYS A 230 14.63 9.04 18.79
C CYS A 230 15.23 9.56 20.10
N CYS A 231 15.34 8.73 21.15
CA CYS A 231 16.06 9.07 22.38
C CYS A 231 17.55 9.34 22.12
N PHE A 232 18.20 8.55 21.26
CA PHE A 232 19.60 8.76 20.88
C PHE A 232 19.79 10.08 20.12
N LEU A 233 18.93 10.37 19.13
CA LEU A 233 18.94 11.63 18.38
C LEU A 233 18.64 12.84 19.28
N MET A 234 17.69 12.72 20.21
CA MET A 234 17.40 13.77 21.17
C MET A 234 18.52 13.99 22.17
N ASN A 235 19.27 12.95 22.57
CA ASN A 235 20.47 13.11 23.41
C ASN A 235 21.64 13.72 22.62
N CYS A 236 21.82 13.34 21.35
CA CYS A 236 22.85 13.95 20.48
C CYS A 236 22.54 15.40 20.07
N LEU A 237 21.25 15.78 19.99
CA LEU A 237 20.81 17.15 19.72
C LEU A 237 20.57 17.98 21.00
N GLY A 238 20.35 17.31 22.13
CA GLY A 238 20.00 17.89 23.43
C GLY A 238 21.17 18.60 24.14
N ASP A 239 22.41 18.29 23.78
CA ASP A 239 23.60 19.01 24.27
C ASP A 239 23.70 20.47 23.77
N LYS A 240 22.69 21.00 23.08
CA LYS A 240 22.64 22.42 22.68
C LYS A 240 21.37 23.20 23.02
N VAL A 241 20.38 22.65 23.72
CA VAL A 241 19.18 23.42 24.11
C VAL A 241 18.75 23.10 25.56
N PRO A 242 19.01 23.98 26.53
CA PRO A 242 18.54 23.80 27.90
C PRO A 242 17.04 24.14 27.98
N GLY A 243 16.19 23.19 28.37
CA GLY A 243 14.89 23.51 28.99
C GLY A 243 13.62 22.77 28.57
N SER A 244 13.64 21.79 27.65
CA SER A 244 12.38 21.16 27.17
C SER A 244 12.32 19.62 27.24
N GLY A 245 13.30 18.96 27.86
CA GLY A 245 13.40 17.49 27.90
C GLY A 245 12.48 16.77 28.88
N LEU A 246 11.92 17.44 29.90
CA LEU A 246 11.18 16.75 30.96
C LEU A 246 9.70 16.44 30.63
N GLN A 247 9.03 17.24 29.79
CA GLN A 247 7.59 17.05 29.56
C GLN A 247 7.23 15.89 28.63
N ILE A 248 8.12 15.50 27.71
CA ILE A 248 7.85 14.42 26.75
C ILE A 248 8.04 13.04 27.40
N SER A 249 8.86 12.95 28.45
CA SER A 249 9.07 11.71 29.21
C SER A 249 7.81 11.26 29.98
N GLU A 250 7.05 12.20 30.56
CA GLU A 250 5.81 11.87 31.29
C GLU A 250 4.66 11.47 30.36
N GLU A 251 4.54 12.06 29.17
CA GLU A 251 3.51 11.65 28.19
C GLU A 251 3.76 10.25 27.62
N TRP A 252 5.03 9.82 27.49
CA TRP A 252 5.37 8.46 27.06
C TRP A 252 5.09 7.39 28.13
N SER A 253 5.26 7.72 29.42
CA SER A 253 4.90 6.81 30.52
C SER A 253 3.37 6.62 30.63
N LEU A 254 2.59 7.68 30.40
CA LEU A 254 1.13 7.62 30.40
C LEU A 254 0.53 6.83 29.22
N MET A 255 1.20 6.77 28.06
CA MET A 255 0.72 6.00 26.90
C MET A 255 1.14 4.53 26.90
N THR A 256 2.14 4.13 27.69
CA THR A 256 2.67 2.76 27.69
C THR A 256 2.14 1.88 28.81
N GLY A 257 1.36 2.42 29.76
CA GLY A 257 0.72 1.60 30.81
C GLY A 257 1.72 0.80 31.66
N PHE A 258 2.97 1.22 31.73
CA PHE A 258 3.95 0.73 32.69
C PHE A 258 3.88 1.63 33.93
N GLY A 259 3.08 1.22 34.91
CA GLY A 259 3.26 1.68 36.29
C GLY A 259 4.53 1.05 36.84
N ILE A 260 5.39 1.88 37.44
CA ILE A 260 6.46 1.42 38.34
C ILE A 260 5.84 0.68 39.52
#